data_AF-A5GN98-F1
#
_entry.id   AF-A5GN98-F1
#
_cell.length_a   1.000
_cell.length_b   1.000
_cell.length_c   1.000
_cell.angle_alpha   90.00
_cell.angle_beta   90.00
_cell.angle_gamma   90.00
#
_symmetry.space_group_name_H-M   'P 1'
#
loop_
_entity.id
_entity.type
_entity.pdbx_description
1 polymer ?
#
loop_
_entity_poly.entity_id
_entity_poly.type
_entity_poly.pdbx_seq_one_letter_code
_entity_poly.pdbx_strand_id
1 'polypeptide(L)'
;MHLVDQTVETTSQAGPACAALEESGSVSFQTEVSQPLQQAMVGFIERCPNWDQYRLVQAAIAGFLIQNGVDSREITRLYVGSMFRRESLSQGV
;
A
#
# COMPACT_ATOMS: atom_id res chain seq x y z
N MET A 1 -47.57 -31.46 -13.75
CA MET A 1 -46.89 -30.53 -12.83
C MET A 1 -45.41 -30.63 -13.09
N HIS A 2 -44.79 -29.49 -13.39
CA HIS A 2 -43.34 -29.32 -13.58
C HIS A 2 -42.53 -29.75 -12.35
N LEU A 3 -41.37 -30.37 -12.62
CA LEU A 3 -40.06 -30.09 -12.01
C LEU A 3 -39.03 -30.93 -12.81
N VAL A 4 -38.27 -30.39 -13.79
CA VAL A 4 -36.89 -29.83 -13.65
C VAL A 4 -36.14 -30.34 -12.42
N ASP A 5 -34.95 -30.95 -12.51
CA ASP A 5 -33.70 -30.37 -12.99
C ASP A 5 -32.66 -31.51 -13.21
N GLN A 6 -32.18 -31.74 -14.44
CA GLN A 6 -30.79 -31.51 -14.88
C GLN A 6 -29.70 -31.57 -13.79
N THR A 7 -28.66 -32.40 -14.02
CA THR A 7 -27.24 -31.98 -14.13
C THR A 7 -26.34 -33.21 -14.12
N VAL A 8 -25.90 -33.65 -15.31
CA VAL A 8 -24.65 -34.41 -15.43
C VAL A 8 -24.01 -34.08 -16.77
N GLU A 9 -23.16 -33.07 -16.78
CA GLU A 9 -22.08 -32.97 -17.76
C GLU A 9 -20.77 -32.90 -17.00
N THR A 10 -20.20 -34.08 -16.84
CA THR A 10 -18.76 -34.24 -16.71
C THR A 10 -18.14 -33.81 -18.03
N THR A 11 -17.50 -32.66 -18.05
CA THR A 11 -16.41 -32.40 -18.98
C THR A 11 -15.16 -32.14 -18.16
N SER A 12 -14.30 -33.16 -18.18
CA SER A 12 -12.92 -33.11 -17.76
C SER A 12 -12.16 -32.24 -18.75
N GLN A 13 -11.52 -31.18 -18.27
CA GLN A 13 -10.37 -30.62 -18.96
C GLN A 13 -9.29 -30.23 -17.96
N ALA A 14 -8.37 -31.17 -17.73
CA ALA A 14 -7.07 -30.89 -17.13
C ALA A 14 -6.13 -30.35 -18.23
N GLY A 15 -5.51 -29.20 -17.99
CA GLY A 15 -4.46 -28.64 -18.84
C GLY A 15 -3.95 -27.29 -18.32
N PRO A 16 -2.64 -27.15 -18.00
CA PRO A 16 -2.10 -26.11 -17.14
C PRO A 16 -1.66 -24.86 -17.92
N ALA A 17 -1.91 -23.67 -17.38
CA ALA A 17 -1.19 -22.44 -17.74
C ALA A 17 -1.46 -21.40 -16.65
N CYS A 18 -0.47 -21.14 -15.81
CA CYS A 18 0.34 -19.92 -15.91
C CYS A 18 -0.36 -18.69 -15.33
N ALA A 19 0.19 -18.24 -14.20
CA ALA A 19 0.09 -16.87 -13.69
C ALA A 19 -1.35 -16.35 -13.54
N ALA A 20 -1.95 -16.62 -12.39
CA ALA A 20 -2.77 -15.58 -11.77
C ALA A 20 -1.84 -14.38 -11.56
N LEU A 21 -1.78 -13.53 -12.59
CA LEU A 21 -1.21 -12.21 -12.50
C LEU A 21 -1.89 -11.59 -11.29
N GLU A 22 -1.11 -11.34 -10.24
CA GLU A 22 -1.49 -10.37 -9.24
C GLU A 22 -1.87 -9.12 -10.03
N GLU A 23 -3.16 -8.88 -10.21
CA GLU A 23 -3.66 -7.53 -10.44
C GLU A 23 -3.28 -6.77 -9.17
N SER A 24 -2.02 -6.36 -9.11
CA SER A 24 -1.56 -5.21 -8.37
C SER A 24 -2.23 -4.00 -9.01
N GLY A 25 -3.56 -3.93 -8.92
CA GLY A 25 -4.37 -2.84 -9.40
C GLY A 25 -3.96 -1.63 -8.61
N SER A 26 -3.15 -0.77 -9.22
CA SER A 26 -2.75 0.49 -8.61
C SER A 26 -3.99 1.37 -8.51
N VAL A 27 -4.60 1.43 -7.33
CA VAL A 27 -5.70 2.35 -7.06
C VAL A 27 -5.11 3.75 -6.99
N SER A 28 -5.44 4.60 -7.97
CA SER A 28 -5.08 6.01 -7.95
C SER A 28 -6.08 6.77 -7.08
N PHE A 29 -5.58 7.39 -6.01
CA PHE A 29 -6.39 8.19 -5.09
C PHE A 29 -6.08 9.67 -5.32
N GLN A 30 -7.06 10.41 -5.84
CA GLN A 30 -7.01 11.86 -5.96
C GLN A 30 -8.04 12.46 -5.00
N THR A 31 -7.56 13.20 -4.01
CA THR A 31 -8.41 13.95 -3.10
C THR A 31 -7.79 15.31 -2.86
N GLU A 32 -8.64 16.32 -2.72
CA GLU A 32 -8.18 17.65 -2.32
C GLU A 32 -7.82 17.61 -0.83
N VAL A 33 -6.56 17.86 -0.51
CA VAL A 33 -6.11 18.01 0.87
C VAL A 33 -6.68 19.32 1.41
N SER A 34 -7.32 19.27 2.57
CA SER A 34 -7.84 20.49 3.19
C SER A 34 -6.71 21.51 3.41
N GLN A 35 -6.97 22.77 3.08
CA GLN A 35 -6.01 23.87 3.25
C GLN A 35 -5.32 23.91 4.62
N PRO A 36 -6.00 23.72 5.77
CA PRO A 36 -5.32 23.68 7.07
C PRO A 36 -4.32 22.52 7.20
N LEU A 37 -4.63 21.34 6.65
CA LEU A 37 -3.73 20.19 6.67
C LEU A 37 -2.51 20.44 5.79
N GLN A 38 -2.71 21.00 4.59
CA GLN A 38 -1.61 21.37 3.69
C GLN A 38 -0.66 22.36 4.37
N GLN A 39 -1.19 23.42 4.99
CA GLN A 39 -0.37 24.41 5.69
C GLN A 39 0.42 23.79 6.85
N ALA A 40 -0.20 22.87 7.61
CA ALA A 40 0.47 22.15 8.69
C ALA A 40 1.58 21.24 8.17
N MET A 41 1.35 20.53 7.06
CA MET A 41 2.36 19.67 6.42
C MET A 41 3.56 20.48 5.92
N VAL A 42 3.30 21.59 5.23
CA VAL A 42 4.37 22.50 4.75
C VAL A 42 5.17 23.03 5.94
N GLY A 43 4.51 23.56 6.96
CA GLY A 43 5.20 24.06 8.15
C GLY A 43 5.99 22.98 8.89
N PHE A 44 5.51 21.73 8.91
CA PHE A 44 6.26 20.61 9.48
C PHE A 44 7.54 20.33 8.67
N ILE A 45 7.42 20.23 7.34
CA ILE A 45 8.54 19.97 6.43
C ILE A 45 9.61 21.07 6.53
N GLU A 46 9.22 22.34 6.58
CA GLU A 46 10.14 23.46 6.72
C GLU A 46 10.99 23.40 8.01
N ARG A 47 10.42 22.87 9.10
CA ARG A 47 11.14 22.70 10.39
C ARG A 47 11.97 21.42 10.45
N CYS A 48 11.79 20.53 9.49
CA CYS A 48 12.35 19.19 9.49
C CYS A 48 13.13 18.96 8.18
N PRO A 49 14.42 19.34 8.11
CA PRO A 49 15.20 19.38 6.86
C PRO A 49 15.39 18.01 6.18
N ASN A 50 14.96 16.93 6.83
CA ASN A 50 15.07 15.57 6.35
C ASN A 50 13.73 14.98 5.87
N TRP A 51 12.65 15.75 5.95
CA TRP A 51 11.32 15.31 5.58
C TRP A 51 10.88 15.97 4.28
N ASP A 52 10.21 15.19 3.44
CA ASP A 52 9.51 15.68 2.25
C ASP A 52 8.04 15.25 2.33
N GLN A 53 7.21 15.78 1.42
CA GLN A 53 5.78 15.49 1.39
C GLN A 53 5.47 13.99 1.25
N TYR A 54 6.18 13.27 0.38
CA TYR A 54 5.98 11.84 0.17
C TYR A 54 6.37 11.04 1.40
N ARG A 55 7.52 11.33 2.00
CA ARG A 55 7.97 10.67 3.23
C ARG A 55 7.01 10.90 4.39
N LEU A 56 6.49 12.12 4.54
CA LEU A 56 5.49 12.45 5.55
C LEU A 56 4.20 11.63 5.36
N VAL A 57 3.69 11.60 4.12
CA VAL A 57 2.45 10.88 3.79
C VAL A 57 2.65 9.36 3.93
N GLN A 58 3.77 8.81 3.46
CA GLN A 58 4.11 7.40 3.60
C GLN A 58 4.20 6.98 5.08
N ALA A 59 4.87 7.78 5.91
CA ALA A 59 4.97 7.51 7.35
C ALA A 59 3.59 7.55 8.02
N ALA A 60 2.76 8.53 7.66
CA ALA A 60 1.41 8.67 8.19
C ALA A 60 0.51 7.49 7.81
N ILE A 61 0.51 7.08 6.53
CA ILE A 61 -0.29 5.95 6.04
C ILE A 61 0.22 4.63 6.66
N ALA A 62 1.53 4.38 6.64
CA ALA A 62 2.08 3.15 7.21
C ALA A 62 1.81 3.07 8.71
N GLY A 63 1.99 4.17 9.44
CA GLY A 63 1.66 4.26 10.86
C GLY A 63 0.17 4.06 11.12
N PHE A 64 -0.71 4.62 10.29
CA PHE A 64 -2.16 4.40 10.39
C PHE A 64 -2.51 2.92 10.21
N LEU A 65 -1.96 2.25 9.20
CA LEU A 65 -2.22 0.83 8.95
C LEU A 65 -1.75 -0.05 10.13
N ILE A 66 -0.57 0.23 10.68
CA ILE A 66 -0.05 -0.49 11.86
C ILE A 66 -0.96 -0.30 13.08
N GLN A 67 -1.41 0.93 13.34
CA GLN A 67 -2.32 1.23 14.45
C GLN A 67 -3.70 0.56 14.30
N ASN A 68 -4.13 0.28 13.07
CA ASN A 68 -5.39 -0.41 12.78
C ASN A 68 -5.24 -1.95 12.75
N GLY A 69 -4.10 -2.50 13.18
CA GLY A 69 -3.89 -3.95 13.27
C GLY A 69 -3.47 -4.62 11.96
N VAL A 70 -2.96 -3.86 10.99
CA VAL A 70 -2.36 -4.44 9.78
C VAL A 70 -0.97 -4.98 10.11
N ASP A 71 -0.89 -6.28 10.35
CA ASP A 71 0.37 -7.00 10.64
C ASP A 71 1.11 -7.39 9.35
N SER A 72 1.65 -6.39 8.65
CA SER A 72 2.57 -6.61 7.52
C SER A 72 3.97 -6.11 7.84
N ARG A 73 4.93 -7.04 7.80
CA ARG A 73 6.36 -6.74 7.99
C ARG A 73 6.89 -5.71 6.98
N GLU A 74 6.27 -5.63 5.81
CA GLU A 74 6.63 -4.65 4.78
C GLU A 74 6.17 -3.25 5.17
N ILE A 75 4.95 -3.12 5.69
CA ILE A 75 4.39 -1.86 6.19
C ILE A 75 5.18 -1.38 7.41
N THR A 76 5.53 -2.27 8.33
CA THR A 76 6.41 -1.93 9.47
C THR A 76 7.77 -1.45 9.00
N ARG A 77 8.38 -2.12 8.01
CA ARG A 77 9.65 -1.67 7.42
C ARG A 77 9.53 -0.34 6.69
N LEU A 78 8.41 -0.08 6.01
CA LEU A 78 8.14 1.20 5.36
C LEU A 78 7.97 2.32 6.39
N TYR A 79 7.24 2.07 7.48
CA TYR A 79 7.10 3.01 8.58
C TYR A 79 8.44 3.35 9.24
N VAL A 80 9.22 2.33 9.61
CA VAL A 80 10.55 2.53 10.20
C VAL A 80 11.50 3.18 9.19
N GLY A 81 11.47 2.77 7.93
CA GLY A 81 12.29 3.33 6.86
C GLY A 81 11.90 4.76 6.44
N SER A 82 10.65 5.17 6.68
CA SER A 82 10.24 6.57 6.54
C SER A 82 10.56 7.37 7.79
N MET A 83 10.68 6.77 8.98
CA MET A 83 11.17 7.47 10.18
C MET A 83 12.71 7.67 10.16
N PHE A 84 13.46 6.69 9.66
CA PHE A 84 14.93 6.71 9.65
C PHE A 84 15.49 6.77 8.23
N ARG A 85 16.39 7.73 7.97
CA ARG A 85 17.08 7.90 6.66
C ARG A 85 17.84 6.62 6.28
N ARG A 86 17.77 6.21 5.01
CA ARG A 86 18.54 5.09 4.44
C ARG A 86 19.93 5.45 3.92
N GLU A 87 20.26 6.73 3.85
CA GLU A 87 21.53 7.22 3.29
C GLU A 87 22.75 7.00 4.19
N SER A 88 22.58 6.49 5.40
CA SER A 88 23.70 5.95 6.19
C SER A 88 24.25 4.61 5.66
N LEU A 89 23.66 4.03 4.61
CA LEU A 89 24.08 2.73 4.05
C LEU A 89 24.71 2.79 2.65
N SER A 90 24.81 3.96 2.01
CA SER A 90 25.47 4.12 0.70
C SER A 90 26.83 4.80 0.75
N GLN A 91 27.40 5.01 1.96
CA GLN A 91 28.72 5.62 2.16
C GLN A 91 29.74 4.61 2.71
N GLY A 92 29.84 3.43 2.07
CA GLY A 92 30.81 2.43 2.48
C GLY A 92 30.78 1.14 1.66
N VAL A 93 31.15 1.22 0.37
CA VAL A 93 32.20 0.40 -0.28
C VAL A 93 32.44 0.89 -1.69
#